data_AF-R7I2P7-F1
#
_entry.id   AF-R7I2P7-F1
#
_cell.length_a   1.000
_cell.length_b   1.000
_cell.length_c   1.000
_cell.angle_alpha   90.00
_cell.angle_beta   90.00
_cell.angle_gamma   90.00
#
_symmetry.space_group_name_H-M   'P 1'
#
loop_
_entity.id
_entity.type
_entity.pdbx_description
1 polymer ?
#
loop_
_entity_poly.entity_id
_entity_poly.type
_entity_poly.pdbx_seq_one_letter_code
_entity_poly.pdbx_strand_id
1 'polypeptide(L)'
;MSLINKISNAVSKEPVFRFGGWQAMGAHTKAPDTRSTEQLLANIEYFAQKNPEVAKFKSDLKAMNPKYLGLVSDICELTNRSNMLNTNINLKDPKQVGKNVFAAWIEKLPKASKENPEALEFTQEVINQTSSDASKYFLASSTELLDHPEFSEHLKATKPLVKGIAENELSGGYTMDFSKEQRFVNALAGYVNSSSDPAKIKMIPEILSTAENVPGDINIYIEEIPFIQSKVPVDKLKANLQVFPKVAEMLSSQGRNEINMTDFLMKNVNLD
;
A
#
# COMPACT_ATOMS: atom_id res chain seq x y z
N MET A 1 52.93 -6.66 16.47
CA MET A 1 51.65 -7.38 16.32
C MET A 1 50.66 -6.46 15.64
N SER A 2 50.14 -6.91 14.50
CA SER A 2 49.58 -6.07 13.43
C SER A 2 48.10 -5.73 13.64
N LEU A 3 47.73 -4.47 13.32
CA LEU A 3 46.37 -3.97 13.15
C LEU A 3 45.53 -4.76 12.12
N ILE A 4 46.16 -5.66 11.36
CA ILE A 4 45.53 -6.52 10.36
C ILE A 4 44.62 -7.61 10.99
N ASN A 5 44.79 -7.94 12.27
CA ASN A 5 43.96 -8.94 12.96
C ASN A 5 42.62 -8.40 13.53
N LYS A 6 42.26 -7.14 13.28
CA LYS A 6 40.95 -6.59 13.69
C LYS A 6 39.91 -6.56 12.56
N ILE A 7 40.27 -6.94 11.33
CA ILE A 7 39.36 -6.98 10.18
C ILE A 7 38.70 -8.36 10.01
N SER A 8 39.15 -9.39 10.73
CA SER A 8 38.65 -10.77 10.61
C SER A 8 37.45 -11.13 11.50
N ASN A 9 36.89 -10.18 12.25
CA ASN A 9 35.69 -10.40 13.08
C ASN A 9 34.49 -9.55 12.62
N ALA A 10 34.29 -9.43 11.30
CA ALA A 10 32.94 -9.24 10.79
C ALA A 10 32.18 -10.56 11.04
N VAL A 11 31.74 -10.75 12.29
CA VAL A 11 30.68 -11.71 12.61
C VAL A 11 29.60 -11.44 11.56
N SER A 12 29.40 -12.38 10.65
CA SER A 12 28.25 -12.33 9.75
C SER A 12 27.04 -12.32 10.67
N LYS A 13 26.49 -11.13 10.95
CA LYS A 13 25.28 -11.02 11.76
C LYS A 13 24.25 -11.90 11.06
N GLU A 14 23.76 -12.91 11.76
CA GLU A 14 22.71 -13.77 11.21
C GLU A 14 21.58 -12.88 10.68
N PRO A 15 21.06 -13.18 9.49
CA PRO A 15 20.02 -12.35 8.90
C PRO A 15 18.78 -12.37 9.79
N VAL A 16 18.19 -11.21 10.01
CA VAL A 16 16.99 -11.04 10.83
C VAL A 16 15.80 -10.82 9.91
N PHE A 17 14.96 -11.84 9.79
CA PHE A 17 13.80 -11.80 8.90
C PHE A 17 12.55 -11.28 9.62
N ARG A 18 11.79 -10.44 8.91
CA ARG A 18 10.51 -9.88 9.35
C ARG A 18 9.34 -10.80 8.99
N PHE A 19 9.49 -11.59 7.93
CA PHE A 19 8.47 -12.52 7.46
C PHE A 19 8.68 -13.92 8.04
N GLY A 20 8.50 -14.08 9.36
CA GLY A 20 8.55 -15.36 10.07
C GLY A 20 7.17 -15.81 10.59
N GLY A 21 7.04 -17.11 10.87
CA GLY A 21 5.88 -17.68 11.56
C GLY A 21 4.56 -17.67 10.77
N TRP A 22 3.48 -18.05 11.46
CA TRP A 22 2.11 -17.97 10.95
C TRP A 22 1.71 -16.50 10.77
N GLN A 23 1.15 -16.16 9.60
CA GLN A 23 0.67 -14.83 9.30
C GLN A 23 -0.83 -14.89 8.99
N ALA A 24 -1.56 -13.87 9.43
CA ALA A 24 -2.95 -13.69 9.05
C ALA A 24 -3.06 -13.51 7.52
N MET A 25 -4.11 -14.08 6.95
CA MET A 25 -4.44 -13.94 5.53
C MET A 25 -5.22 -12.65 5.29
N GLY A 26 -5.02 -12.04 4.12
CA GLY A 26 -5.72 -10.80 3.73
C GLY A 26 -5.15 -9.55 4.40
N ALA A 27 -6.02 -8.71 4.95
CA ALA A 27 -5.63 -7.49 5.66
C ALA A 27 -4.86 -7.82 6.93
N HIS A 28 -3.69 -7.22 7.12
CA HIS A 28 -2.86 -7.47 8.29
C HIS A 28 -1.91 -6.31 8.55
N THR A 29 -2.08 -5.62 9.67
CA THR A 29 -1.09 -4.64 10.14
C THR A 29 0.10 -5.34 10.78
N LYS A 30 1.24 -5.27 10.11
CA LYS A 30 2.52 -5.76 10.61
C LYS A 30 3.04 -4.85 11.73
N ALA A 31 3.78 -5.46 12.66
CA ALA A 31 4.57 -4.68 13.62
C ALA A 31 5.57 -3.76 12.89
N PRO A 32 5.89 -2.58 13.45
CA PRO A 32 6.92 -1.70 12.91
C PRO A 32 8.23 -2.46 12.67
N ASP A 33 8.93 -2.12 11.59
CA ASP A 33 10.24 -2.70 11.32
C ASP A 33 11.26 -2.15 12.35
N THR A 34 11.81 -3.04 13.18
CA THR A 34 12.76 -2.69 14.24
C THR A 34 14.21 -2.98 13.86
N ARG A 35 14.46 -3.47 12.63
CA ARG A 35 15.82 -3.79 12.18
C ARG A 35 16.65 -2.54 12.01
N SER A 36 17.88 -2.56 12.53
CA SER A 36 18.85 -1.49 12.28
C SER A 36 19.32 -1.49 10.83
N THR A 37 19.88 -0.36 10.39
CA THR A 37 20.53 -0.24 9.07
C THR A 37 21.56 -1.36 8.84
N GLU A 38 22.38 -1.70 9.85
CA GLU A 38 23.38 -2.77 9.72
C GLU A 38 22.73 -4.14 9.54
N GLN A 39 21.61 -4.41 10.21
CA GLN A 39 20.87 -5.67 10.04
C GLN A 39 20.25 -5.75 8.65
N LEU A 40 19.69 -4.64 8.14
CA LEU A 40 19.14 -4.58 6.78
C LEU A 40 20.22 -4.79 5.71
N LEU A 41 21.40 -4.17 5.88
CA LEU A 41 22.53 -4.38 4.97
C LEU A 41 23.05 -5.83 5.02
N ALA A 42 23.06 -6.46 6.20
CA ALA A 42 23.42 -7.87 6.35
C ALA A 42 22.41 -8.79 5.65
N ASN A 43 21.12 -8.50 5.74
CA ASN A 43 20.07 -9.22 5.00
C ASN A 43 20.26 -9.10 3.49
N ILE A 44 20.52 -7.89 2.99
CA ILE A 44 20.77 -7.66 1.56
C ILE A 44 22.00 -8.45 1.10
N GLU A 45 23.08 -8.47 1.87
CA GLU A 45 24.27 -9.28 1.54
C GLU A 45 23.96 -10.78 1.54
N TYR A 46 23.18 -11.26 2.52
CA TYR A 46 22.72 -12.64 2.57
C TYR A 46 21.93 -13.03 1.30
N PHE A 47 21.01 -12.17 0.84
CA PHE A 47 20.25 -12.43 -0.38
C PHE A 47 21.10 -12.27 -1.64
N ALA A 48 22.08 -11.35 -1.66
CA ALA A 48 23.03 -11.18 -2.75
C ALA A 48 23.87 -12.44 -3.01
N GLN A 49 24.26 -13.16 -1.95
CA GLN A 49 24.98 -14.43 -2.09
C GLN A 49 24.17 -15.54 -2.75
N LYS A 50 22.83 -15.42 -2.76
CA LYS A 50 21.90 -16.46 -3.22
C LYS A 50 21.12 -16.08 -4.48
N ASN A 51 21.09 -14.80 -4.84
CA ASN A 51 20.30 -14.26 -5.94
C ASN A 51 21.17 -13.35 -6.81
N PRO A 52 21.48 -13.74 -8.06
CA PRO A 52 22.29 -12.94 -8.99
C PRO A 52 21.78 -11.50 -9.20
N GLU A 53 20.48 -11.30 -9.15
CA GLU A 53 19.78 -10.03 -9.34
C GLU A 53 20.15 -9.06 -8.21
N VAL A 54 20.11 -9.53 -6.96
CA VAL A 54 20.55 -8.73 -5.81
C VAL A 54 22.05 -8.50 -5.87
N ALA A 55 22.83 -9.51 -6.25
CA ALA A 55 24.28 -9.38 -6.40
C ALA A 55 24.66 -8.26 -7.38
N LYS A 56 23.97 -8.18 -8.51
CA LYS A 56 24.17 -7.17 -9.55
C LYS A 56 23.97 -5.75 -9.02
N PHE A 57 22.93 -5.53 -8.23
CA PHE A 57 22.55 -4.19 -7.75
C PHE A 57 23.03 -3.89 -6.32
N LYS A 58 23.72 -4.81 -5.64
CA LYS A 58 24.02 -4.67 -4.21
C LYS A 58 24.72 -3.36 -3.86
N SER A 59 25.64 -2.89 -4.70
CA SER A 59 26.37 -1.64 -4.44
C SER A 59 25.44 -0.43 -4.48
N ASP A 60 24.54 -0.39 -5.46
CA ASP A 60 23.57 0.69 -5.62
C ASP A 60 22.53 0.66 -4.51
N LEU A 61 22.07 -0.53 -4.12
CA LEU A 61 21.16 -0.72 -2.99
C LEU A 61 21.77 -0.20 -1.68
N LYS A 62 23.07 -0.43 -1.44
CA LYS A 62 23.78 0.10 -0.26
C LYS A 62 23.94 1.62 -0.26
N ALA A 63 23.92 2.23 -1.44
CA ALA A 63 24.02 3.68 -1.61
C ALA A 63 22.65 4.41 -1.55
N MET A 64 21.54 3.66 -1.48
CA MET A 64 20.21 4.24 -1.30
C MET A 64 20.08 4.91 0.08
N ASN A 65 19.10 5.81 0.21
CA ASN A 65 18.73 6.34 1.51
C ASN A 65 18.39 5.17 2.47
N PRO A 66 19.03 5.08 3.66
CA PRO A 66 18.82 3.98 4.59
C PRO A 66 17.36 3.68 4.93
N LYS A 67 16.47 4.69 4.88
CA LYS A 67 15.03 4.50 5.14
C LYS A 67 14.35 3.49 4.20
N TYR A 68 14.92 3.25 3.01
CA TYR A 68 14.36 2.32 2.02
C TYR A 68 14.99 0.93 2.05
N LEU A 69 16.03 0.70 2.87
CA LEU A 69 16.65 -0.62 2.97
C LEU A 69 15.70 -1.67 3.57
N GLY A 70 14.76 -1.22 4.41
CA GLY A 70 13.66 -2.05 4.92
C GLY A 70 12.85 -2.66 3.78
N LEU A 71 12.44 -1.81 2.82
CA LEU A 71 11.69 -2.24 1.63
C LEU A 71 12.48 -3.23 0.77
N VAL A 72 13.77 -2.99 0.57
CA VAL A 72 14.64 -3.91 -0.18
C VAL A 72 14.69 -5.28 0.50
N SER A 73 14.89 -5.31 1.83
CA SER A 73 14.90 -6.56 2.60
C SER A 73 13.53 -7.26 2.52
N ASP A 74 12.44 -6.51 2.66
CA ASP A 74 11.07 -7.05 2.62
C ASP A 74 10.77 -7.70 1.26
N ILE A 75 11.13 -7.05 0.16
CA ILE A 75 10.97 -7.62 -1.19
C ILE A 75 11.81 -8.89 -1.35
N CYS A 76 13.04 -8.91 -0.86
CA CYS A 76 13.89 -10.11 -0.89
C CYS A 76 13.28 -11.26 -0.09
N GLU A 77 12.78 -11.01 1.12
CA GLU A 77 12.16 -12.01 1.96
C GLU A 77 10.87 -12.56 1.34
N LEU A 78 9.97 -11.67 0.91
CA LEU A 78 8.72 -12.05 0.23
C LEU A 78 9.00 -12.93 -0.99
N THR A 79 9.98 -12.56 -1.80
CA THR A 79 10.36 -13.33 -3.01
C THR A 79 10.87 -14.73 -2.67
N ASN A 80 11.60 -14.89 -1.57
CA ASN A 80 12.18 -16.18 -1.17
C ASN A 80 11.27 -17.00 -0.24
N ARG A 81 10.11 -16.46 0.14
CA ARG A 81 9.09 -17.17 0.91
C ARG A 81 8.18 -17.96 -0.01
N SER A 82 7.95 -19.23 0.31
CA SER A 82 6.86 -20.03 -0.26
C SER A 82 5.75 -20.18 0.77
N ASN A 83 4.53 -19.81 0.43
CA ASN A 83 3.36 -20.13 1.25
C ASN A 83 2.80 -21.48 0.82
N MET A 84 2.36 -22.30 1.79
CA MET A 84 1.72 -23.61 1.53
C MET A 84 0.24 -23.44 1.13
N LEU A 85 -0.02 -22.51 0.21
CA LEU A 85 -1.35 -22.20 -0.30
C LEU A 85 -1.41 -22.50 -1.80
N ASN A 86 -2.60 -22.84 -2.29
CA ASN A 86 -2.83 -23.06 -3.72
C ASN A 86 -2.56 -21.78 -4.55
N THR A 87 -2.67 -20.61 -3.94
CA THR A 87 -2.44 -19.29 -4.56
C THR A 87 -1.09 -18.69 -4.19
N ASN A 88 0.01 -19.42 -4.43
CA ASN A 88 1.36 -18.90 -4.16
C ASN A 88 1.95 -18.23 -5.41
N ILE A 89 2.27 -16.93 -5.29
CA ILE A 89 2.97 -16.18 -6.34
C ILE A 89 4.47 -16.38 -6.19
N ASN A 90 5.11 -16.80 -7.29
CA ASN A 90 6.55 -16.82 -7.42
C ASN A 90 7.02 -15.57 -8.17
N LEU A 91 7.52 -14.58 -7.44
CA LEU A 91 8.00 -13.31 -8.01
C LEU A 91 9.23 -13.46 -8.92
N LYS A 92 9.90 -14.63 -8.91
CA LYS A 92 11.01 -14.94 -9.81
C LYS A 92 10.57 -15.64 -11.10
N ASP A 93 9.35 -16.19 -11.14
CA ASP A 93 8.88 -16.96 -12.29
C ASP A 93 8.24 -16.02 -13.33
N PRO A 94 8.91 -15.78 -14.48
CA PRO A 94 8.36 -14.93 -15.52
C PRO A 94 7.10 -15.52 -16.16
N LYS A 95 6.80 -16.81 -15.98
CA LYS A 95 5.63 -17.45 -16.59
C LYS A 95 4.32 -17.06 -15.92
N GLN A 96 4.35 -16.58 -14.68
CA GLN A 96 3.12 -16.22 -13.95
C GLN A 96 2.61 -14.81 -14.32
N VAL A 97 3.52 -13.90 -14.67
CA VAL A 97 3.24 -12.46 -14.82
C VAL A 97 4.01 -11.81 -15.99
N GLY A 98 4.52 -12.62 -16.91
CA GLY A 98 5.24 -12.19 -18.11
C GLY A 98 6.66 -11.66 -17.88
N LYS A 99 7.11 -11.49 -16.63
CA LYS A 99 8.43 -10.96 -16.27
C LYS A 99 8.92 -11.46 -14.91
N ASN A 100 10.24 -11.45 -14.71
CA ASN A 100 10.84 -11.63 -13.39
C ASN A 100 10.57 -10.35 -12.57
N VAL A 101 9.48 -10.35 -11.80
CA VAL A 101 9.05 -9.20 -10.99
C VAL A 101 10.11 -8.82 -9.98
N PHE A 102 10.75 -9.80 -9.35
CA PHE A 102 11.82 -9.53 -8.39
C PHE A 102 12.97 -8.75 -9.03
N ALA A 103 13.46 -9.19 -10.19
CA ALA A 103 14.50 -8.48 -10.92
C ALA A 103 14.08 -7.04 -11.25
N ALA A 104 12.86 -6.86 -11.76
CA ALA A 104 12.34 -5.55 -12.12
C ALA A 104 12.26 -4.58 -10.93
N TRP A 105 11.84 -5.06 -9.75
CA TRP A 105 11.86 -4.25 -8.53
C TRP A 105 13.29 -3.90 -8.10
N ILE A 106 14.16 -4.89 -7.97
CA ILE A 106 15.53 -4.70 -7.47
C ILE A 106 16.32 -3.74 -8.36
N GLU A 107 16.15 -3.80 -9.68
CA GLU A 107 16.77 -2.91 -10.64
C GLU A 107 16.28 -1.45 -10.51
N LYS A 108 14.99 -1.24 -10.28
CA LYS A 108 14.39 0.10 -10.28
C LYS A 108 14.50 0.83 -8.94
N LEU A 109 14.60 0.09 -7.83
CA LEU A 109 14.64 0.66 -6.47
C LEU A 109 15.68 1.78 -6.30
N PRO A 110 16.94 1.66 -6.75
CA PRO A 110 17.93 2.74 -6.61
C PRO A 110 17.51 4.05 -7.26
N LYS A 111 16.96 3.97 -8.48
CA LYS A 111 16.48 5.14 -9.23
C LYS A 111 15.23 5.75 -8.58
N ALA A 112 14.24 4.91 -8.29
CA ALA A 112 13.00 5.34 -7.66
C ALA A 112 13.23 5.99 -6.28
N SER A 113 14.26 5.57 -5.53
CA SER A 113 14.60 6.19 -4.24
C SER A 113 14.97 7.67 -4.32
N LYS A 114 15.36 8.14 -5.51
CA LYS A 114 15.74 9.53 -5.78
C LYS A 114 14.63 10.26 -6.52
N GLU A 115 14.02 9.60 -7.50
CA GLU A 115 13.11 10.26 -8.45
C GLU A 115 11.63 10.08 -8.10
N ASN A 116 11.26 9.01 -7.39
CA ASN A 116 9.88 8.71 -7.01
C ASN A 116 9.82 8.08 -5.59
N PRO A 117 10.27 8.82 -4.56
CA PRO A 117 10.33 8.32 -3.19
C PRO A 117 8.95 7.93 -2.63
N GLU A 118 7.89 8.59 -3.08
CA GLU A 118 6.52 8.31 -2.64
C GLU A 118 6.03 6.94 -3.08
N ALA A 119 6.43 6.43 -4.25
CA ALA A 119 6.10 5.08 -4.68
C ALA A 119 6.73 4.02 -3.76
N LEU A 120 7.95 4.28 -3.25
CA LEU A 120 8.60 3.38 -2.28
C LEU A 120 7.89 3.41 -0.93
N GLU A 121 7.52 4.59 -0.45
CA GLU A 121 6.78 4.73 0.80
C GLU A 121 5.39 4.10 0.73
N PHE A 122 4.69 4.28 -0.39
CA PHE A 122 3.39 3.67 -0.64
C PHE A 122 3.50 2.14 -0.71
N THR A 123 4.49 1.62 -1.42
CA THR A 123 4.75 0.17 -1.49
C THR A 123 5.04 -0.41 -0.11
N GLN A 124 5.87 0.26 0.69
CA GLN A 124 6.16 -0.17 2.06
C GLN A 124 4.88 -0.17 2.91
N GLU A 125 3.99 0.81 2.75
CA GLU A 125 2.71 0.85 3.45
C GLU A 125 1.80 -0.32 3.04
N VAL A 126 1.68 -0.62 1.75
CA VAL A 126 0.92 -1.80 1.27
C VAL A 126 1.49 -3.08 1.87
N ILE A 127 2.81 -3.24 1.89
CA ILE A 127 3.45 -4.39 2.55
C ILE A 127 3.14 -4.40 4.05
N ASN A 128 3.12 -3.25 4.73
CA ASN A 128 2.85 -3.17 6.16
C ASN A 128 1.40 -3.50 6.52
N GLN A 129 0.43 -3.33 5.62
CA GLN A 129 -1.00 -3.51 5.91
C GLN A 129 -1.62 -4.79 5.30
N THR A 130 -0.82 -5.65 4.67
CA THR A 130 -1.32 -6.85 3.98
C THR A 130 -0.58 -8.13 4.39
N SER A 131 -1.15 -9.29 4.10
CA SER A 131 -0.47 -10.59 4.22
C SER A 131 0.65 -10.75 3.18
N SER A 132 1.50 -11.76 3.33
CA SER A 132 2.56 -12.05 2.35
C SER A 132 2.02 -12.29 0.93
N ASP A 133 0.87 -12.96 0.77
CA ASP A 133 0.30 -13.23 -0.57
C ASP A 133 -0.24 -11.98 -1.23
N ALA A 134 -1.01 -11.17 -0.49
CA ALA A 134 -1.51 -9.89 -0.97
C ALA A 134 -0.36 -8.90 -1.28
N SER A 135 0.68 -8.85 -0.45
CA SER A 135 1.90 -8.08 -0.73
C SER A 135 2.57 -8.54 -2.04
N LYS A 136 2.71 -9.84 -2.27
CA LYS A 136 3.27 -10.37 -3.52
C LYS A 136 2.40 -10.05 -4.73
N TYR A 137 1.08 -10.15 -4.60
CA TYR A 137 0.16 -9.83 -5.69
C TYR A 137 0.24 -8.36 -6.07
N PHE A 138 0.32 -7.48 -5.06
CA PHE A 138 0.58 -6.05 -5.28
C PHE A 138 1.90 -5.84 -6.03
N LEU A 139 3.02 -6.39 -5.52
CA LEU A 139 4.34 -6.24 -6.15
C LEU A 139 4.33 -6.74 -7.62
N ALA A 140 3.64 -7.83 -7.89
CA ALA A 140 3.47 -8.36 -9.24
C ALA A 140 2.72 -7.41 -10.18
N SER A 141 1.75 -6.68 -9.64
CA SER A 141 0.86 -5.81 -10.40
C SER A 141 1.33 -4.35 -10.48
N SER A 142 2.29 -3.93 -9.65
CA SER A 142 2.62 -2.49 -9.46
C SER A 142 4.06 -2.10 -9.80
N THR A 143 4.88 -2.97 -10.41
CA THR A 143 6.27 -2.65 -10.82
C THR A 143 6.43 -1.36 -11.66
N GLU A 144 5.40 -0.96 -12.41
CA GLU A 144 5.43 0.24 -13.26
C GLU A 144 5.20 1.52 -12.46
N LEU A 145 4.59 1.42 -11.27
CA LEU A 145 4.35 2.55 -10.38
C LEU A 145 5.63 3.33 -10.07
N LEU A 146 6.77 2.63 -10.02
CA LEU A 146 8.08 3.23 -9.78
C LEU A 146 8.50 4.23 -10.86
N ASP A 147 8.03 4.06 -12.09
CA ASP A 147 8.41 4.88 -13.25
C ASP A 147 7.50 6.09 -13.45
N HIS A 148 6.48 6.28 -12.60
CA HIS A 148 5.46 7.33 -12.74
C HIS A 148 5.48 8.34 -11.57
N PRO A 149 6.52 9.20 -11.47
CA PRO A 149 6.61 10.21 -10.42
C PRO A 149 5.48 11.25 -10.47
N GLU A 150 4.80 11.40 -11.60
CA GLU A 150 3.62 12.26 -11.74
C GLU A 150 2.46 11.89 -10.79
N PHE A 151 2.42 10.65 -10.30
CA PHE A 151 1.42 10.19 -9.31
C PHE A 151 1.84 10.39 -7.85
N SER A 152 2.94 11.11 -7.58
CA SER A 152 3.48 11.30 -6.22
C SER A 152 2.43 11.86 -5.24
N GLU A 153 1.64 12.86 -5.64
CA GLU A 153 0.58 13.41 -4.77
C GLU A 153 -0.60 12.45 -4.57
N HIS A 154 -0.96 11.64 -5.57
CA HIS A 154 -1.95 10.58 -5.43
C HIS A 154 -1.49 9.52 -4.44
N LEU A 155 -0.24 9.07 -4.57
CA LEU A 155 0.38 8.08 -3.69
C LEU A 155 0.40 8.57 -2.25
N LYS A 156 0.82 9.82 -2.04
CA LYS A 156 0.85 10.47 -0.73
C LYS A 156 -0.54 10.60 -0.11
N ALA A 157 -1.55 10.96 -0.90
CA ALA A 157 -2.93 11.09 -0.45
C ALA A 157 -3.56 9.72 -0.13
N THR A 158 -3.21 8.69 -0.89
CA THR A 158 -3.80 7.34 -0.78
C THR A 158 -3.13 6.51 0.32
N LYS A 159 -1.83 6.73 0.59
CA LYS A 159 -1.05 6.02 1.61
C LYS A 159 -1.80 5.84 2.96
N PRO A 160 -2.39 6.87 3.59
CA PRO A 160 -3.11 6.69 4.85
C PRO A 160 -4.39 5.84 4.75
N LEU A 161 -4.94 5.64 3.55
CA LEU A 161 -6.16 4.86 3.30
C LEU A 161 -5.89 3.37 3.07
N VAL A 162 -4.64 2.99 2.80
CA VAL A 162 -4.25 1.62 2.42
C VAL A 162 -4.76 0.58 3.42
N LYS A 163 -4.70 0.87 4.73
CA LYS A 163 -5.21 -0.03 5.77
C LYS A 163 -6.71 -0.28 5.62
N GLY A 164 -7.53 0.78 5.54
CA GLY A 164 -8.98 0.65 5.41
C GLY A 164 -9.39 -0.04 4.11
N ILE A 165 -8.70 0.28 2.99
CA ILE A 165 -8.91 -0.39 1.71
C ILE A 165 -8.56 -1.89 1.80
N ALA A 166 -7.46 -2.24 2.47
CA ALA A 166 -7.10 -3.64 2.68
C ALA A 166 -8.15 -4.37 3.53
N GLU A 167 -8.59 -3.76 4.64
CA GLU A 167 -9.62 -4.32 5.53
C GLU A 167 -10.93 -4.57 4.79
N ASN A 168 -11.34 -3.65 3.91
CA ASN A 168 -12.55 -3.82 3.10
C ASN A 168 -12.39 -4.93 2.04
N GLU A 169 -11.33 -4.88 1.24
CA GLU A 169 -11.22 -5.72 0.04
C GLU A 169 -10.68 -7.13 0.29
N LEU A 170 -9.86 -7.30 1.34
CA LEU A 170 -9.20 -8.56 1.66
C LEU A 170 -9.88 -9.34 2.80
N SER A 171 -11.01 -8.85 3.34
CA SER A 171 -11.78 -9.52 4.40
C SER A 171 -12.49 -10.80 3.91
N GLY A 172 -12.95 -11.64 4.84
CA GLY A 172 -13.88 -12.75 4.55
C GLY A 172 -13.24 -14.11 4.18
N GLY A 173 -12.10 -14.47 4.76
CA GLY A 173 -11.49 -15.81 4.62
C GLY A 173 -10.77 -16.09 3.29
N TYR A 174 -10.18 -17.28 3.14
CA TYR A 174 -9.42 -17.66 1.96
C TYR A 174 -10.32 -18.25 0.86
N THR A 175 -10.27 -17.68 -0.36
CA THR A 175 -11.12 -18.07 -1.50
C THR A 175 -10.50 -19.09 -2.46
N MET A 176 -9.23 -19.48 -2.24
CA MET A 176 -8.45 -20.33 -3.17
C MET A 176 -8.20 -19.72 -4.55
N ASP A 177 -8.40 -18.41 -4.70
CA ASP A 177 -8.08 -17.62 -5.90
C ASP A 177 -7.49 -16.26 -5.50
N PHE A 178 -7.18 -15.41 -6.49
CA PHE A 178 -6.67 -14.05 -6.28
C PHE A 178 -7.75 -12.95 -6.42
N SER A 179 -9.04 -13.30 -6.33
CA SER A 179 -10.12 -12.33 -6.60
C SER A 179 -10.11 -11.17 -5.61
N LYS A 180 -9.71 -11.40 -4.36
CA LYS A 180 -9.60 -10.38 -3.31
C LYS A 180 -8.41 -9.47 -3.54
N GLU A 181 -7.25 -10.04 -3.82
CA GLU A 181 -6.03 -9.30 -4.14
C GLU A 181 -6.22 -8.46 -5.40
N GLN A 182 -6.93 -8.98 -6.40
CA GLN A 182 -7.29 -8.23 -7.60
C GLN A 182 -8.18 -7.03 -7.27
N ARG A 183 -9.24 -7.21 -6.46
CA ARG A 183 -10.09 -6.09 -6.03
C ARG A 183 -9.32 -5.06 -5.23
N PHE A 184 -8.46 -5.50 -4.30
CA PHE A 184 -7.60 -4.61 -3.52
C PHE A 184 -6.68 -3.77 -4.41
N VAL A 185 -5.96 -4.39 -5.35
CA VAL A 185 -5.07 -3.66 -6.28
C VAL A 185 -5.88 -2.74 -7.19
N ASN A 186 -7.04 -3.16 -7.68
CA ASN A 186 -7.93 -2.33 -8.50
C ASN A 186 -8.46 -1.12 -7.73
N ALA A 187 -8.80 -1.30 -6.45
CA ALA A 187 -9.21 -0.20 -5.57
C ALA A 187 -8.06 0.81 -5.44
N LEU A 188 -6.85 0.37 -5.09
CA LEU A 188 -5.68 1.25 -5.03
C LEU A 188 -5.40 1.96 -6.37
N ALA A 189 -5.57 1.27 -7.50
CA ALA A 189 -5.40 1.85 -8.83
C ALA A 189 -6.48 2.90 -9.17
N GLY A 190 -7.69 2.78 -8.62
CA GLY A 190 -8.72 3.82 -8.73
C GLY A 190 -8.31 5.13 -8.04
N TYR A 191 -7.60 5.03 -6.92
CA TYR A 191 -7.06 6.17 -6.19
C TYR A 191 -5.82 6.76 -6.87
N VAL A 192 -4.89 5.91 -7.32
CA VAL A 192 -3.67 6.29 -8.01
C VAL A 192 -3.94 6.35 -9.52
N ASN A 193 -4.78 7.30 -9.92
CA ASN A 193 -5.23 7.49 -11.29
C ASN A 193 -5.19 8.98 -11.68
N SER A 194 -4.85 9.27 -12.94
CA SER A 194 -4.81 10.64 -13.47
C SER A 194 -6.16 11.36 -13.44
N SER A 195 -7.27 10.62 -13.42
CA SER A 195 -8.63 11.16 -13.31
C SER A 195 -9.02 11.49 -11.87
N SER A 196 -8.30 10.98 -10.88
CA SER A 196 -8.57 11.19 -9.46
C SER A 196 -7.90 12.47 -8.97
N ASP A 197 -8.57 13.23 -8.11
CA ASP A 197 -8.03 14.47 -7.53
C ASP A 197 -7.42 14.19 -6.14
N PRO A 198 -6.09 14.36 -5.94
CA PRO A 198 -5.44 14.14 -4.66
C PRO A 198 -6.02 14.97 -3.51
N ALA A 199 -6.55 16.16 -3.79
CA ALA A 199 -7.18 16.99 -2.76
C ALA A 199 -8.49 16.37 -2.26
N LYS A 200 -9.22 15.65 -3.12
CA LYS A 200 -10.43 14.91 -2.76
C LYS A 200 -10.12 13.60 -2.06
N ILE A 201 -9.07 12.89 -2.48
CA ILE A 201 -8.58 11.72 -1.75
C ILE A 201 -8.29 12.08 -0.29
N LYS A 202 -7.66 13.24 -0.04
CA LYS A 202 -7.38 13.76 1.30
C LYS A 202 -8.64 14.05 2.14
N MET A 203 -9.83 14.14 1.52
CA MET A 203 -11.10 14.33 2.23
C MET A 203 -11.74 13.02 2.71
N ILE A 204 -11.36 11.87 2.14
CA ILE A 204 -11.99 10.57 2.46
C ILE A 204 -12.00 10.26 3.96
N PRO A 205 -10.91 10.45 4.74
CA PRO A 205 -10.94 10.18 6.19
C PRO A 205 -11.99 11.02 6.93
N GLU A 206 -12.13 12.30 6.55
CA GLU A 206 -13.11 13.21 7.16
C GLU A 206 -14.54 12.81 6.77
N ILE A 207 -14.75 12.38 5.53
CA ILE A 207 -16.03 11.89 5.02
C ILE A 207 -16.47 10.63 5.77
N LEU A 208 -15.59 9.63 5.87
CA LEU A 208 -15.85 8.39 6.61
C LEU A 208 -16.16 8.69 8.08
N SER A 209 -15.32 9.50 8.72
CA SER A 209 -15.54 9.90 10.12
C SER A 209 -16.85 10.67 10.30
N THR A 210 -17.23 11.53 9.36
CA THR A 210 -18.50 12.25 9.41
C THR A 210 -19.68 11.28 9.30
N ALA A 211 -19.62 10.30 8.40
CA ALA A 211 -20.66 9.29 8.24
C ALA A 211 -20.83 8.42 9.51
N GLU A 212 -19.74 7.97 10.11
CA GLU A 212 -19.75 7.16 11.34
C GLU A 212 -20.34 7.90 12.55
N ASN A 213 -20.25 9.24 12.57
CA ASN A 213 -20.71 10.07 13.68
C ASN A 213 -22.14 10.61 13.51
N VAL A 214 -22.85 10.27 12.42
CA VAL A 214 -24.26 10.63 12.28
C VAL A 214 -25.10 9.80 13.27
N PRO A 215 -25.90 10.43 14.15
CA PRO A 215 -26.71 9.68 15.10
C PRO A 215 -27.85 8.89 14.44
N GLY A 216 -28.11 7.69 14.97
CA GLY A 216 -29.25 6.84 14.59
C GLY A 216 -28.92 5.72 13.61
N ASP A 217 -29.91 4.85 13.35
CA ASP A 217 -29.76 3.68 12.45
C ASP A 217 -29.93 4.08 10.97
N ILE A 218 -29.20 5.11 10.53
CA ILE A 218 -29.17 5.54 9.13
C ILE A 218 -28.05 4.78 8.42
N ASN A 219 -28.39 4.08 7.33
CA ASN A 219 -27.40 3.49 6.45
C ASN A 219 -26.83 4.57 5.50
N ILE A 220 -25.59 4.98 5.75
CA ILE A 220 -24.88 5.94 4.92
C ILE A 220 -23.91 5.18 4.03
N TYR A 221 -24.03 5.38 2.72
CA TYR A 221 -23.10 4.79 1.76
C TYR A 221 -22.31 5.88 1.01
N ILE A 222 -21.07 5.54 0.71
CA ILE A 222 -20.08 6.43 0.08
C ILE A 222 -19.50 5.69 -1.13
N GLU A 223 -19.63 6.31 -2.29
CA GLU A 223 -18.98 5.88 -3.53
C GLU A 223 -17.69 6.69 -3.69
N GLU A 224 -16.57 6.16 -3.20
CA GLU A 224 -15.30 6.89 -3.09
C GLU A 224 -14.70 7.24 -4.47
N ILE A 225 -14.71 6.29 -5.43
CA ILE A 225 -14.13 6.50 -6.77
C ILE A 225 -14.88 7.57 -7.56
N PRO A 226 -16.23 7.51 -7.71
CA PRO A 226 -16.98 8.61 -8.31
C PRO A 226 -16.75 9.97 -7.63
N PHE A 227 -16.62 9.98 -6.30
CA PHE A 227 -16.35 11.20 -5.54
C PHE A 227 -15.00 11.82 -5.89
N ILE A 228 -13.90 11.05 -5.84
CA ILE A 228 -12.54 11.59 -6.09
C ILE A 228 -12.31 11.95 -7.57
N GLN A 229 -13.09 11.38 -8.49
CA GLN A 229 -13.06 11.68 -9.93
C GLN A 229 -14.06 12.77 -10.35
N SER A 230 -14.88 13.26 -9.42
CA SER A 230 -15.88 14.28 -9.71
C SER A 230 -15.23 15.58 -10.20
N LYS A 231 -16.00 16.44 -10.89
CA LYS A 231 -15.55 17.79 -11.29
C LYS A 231 -15.92 18.87 -10.28
N VAL A 232 -16.56 18.50 -9.17
CA VAL A 232 -17.03 19.45 -8.15
C VAL A 232 -15.85 20.07 -7.41
N PRO A 233 -15.75 21.41 -7.25
CA PRO A 233 -14.65 22.04 -6.53
C PRO A 233 -14.57 21.60 -5.06
N VAL A 234 -13.35 21.42 -4.54
CA VAL A 234 -13.09 21.00 -3.16
C VAL A 234 -13.78 21.89 -2.13
N ASP A 235 -13.82 23.20 -2.33
CA ASP A 235 -14.46 24.14 -1.40
C ASP A 235 -15.98 23.91 -1.31
N LYS A 236 -16.63 23.57 -2.42
CA LYS A 236 -18.05 23.20 -2.43
C LYS A 236 -18.26 21.87 -1.69
N LEU A 237 -17.41 20.88 -1.94
CA LEU A 237 -17.47 19.58 -1.25
C LEU A 237 -17.31 19.75 0.27
N LYS A 238 -16.39 20.61 0.73
CA LYS A 238 -16.20 20.94 2.15
C LYS A 238 -17.41 21.63 2.76
N ALA A 239 -17.98 22.62 2.07
CA ALA A 239 -19.19 23.30 2.53
C ALA A 239 -20.36 22.33 2.69
N ASN A 240 -20.51 21.40 1.74
CA ASN A 240 -21.53 20.36 1.79
C ASN A 240 -21.28 19.38 2.94
N LEU A 241 -20.03 18.94 3.13
CA LEU A 241 -19.66 18.03 4.22
C LEU A 241 -20.01 18.62 5.60
N GLN A 242 -19.82 19.92 5.80
CA GLN A 242 -20.14 20.61 7.06
C GLN A 242 -21.64 20.60 7.39
N VAL A 243 -22.52 20.65 6.39
CA VAL A 243 -23.97 20.67 6.60
C VAL A 243 -24.58 19.27 6.61
N PHE A 244 -23.86 18.26 6.13
CA PHE A 244 -24.34 16.88 6.01
C PHE A 244 -24.94 16.30 7.30
N PRO A 245 -24.30 16.39 8.49
CA PRO A 245 -24.85 15.77 9.70
C PRO A 245 -26.25 16.26 10.05
N LYS A 246 -26.49 17.58 9.90
CA LYS A 246 -27.81 18.19 10.17
C LYS A 246 -28.86 17.75 9.16
N VAL A 247 -28.47 17.62 7.88
CA VAL A 247 -29.38 17.13 6.84
C VAL A 247 -29.70 15.66 7.05
N ALA A 248 -28.71 14.85 7.44
CA ALA A 248 -28.92 13.43 7.71
C ALA A 248 -29.86 13.21 8.90
N GLU A 249 -29.69 13.97 9.99
CA GLU A 249 -30.61 13.95 11.13
C GLU A 249 -32.04 14.34 10.74
N MET A 250 -32.19 15.40 9.93
CA MET A 250 -33.50 15.83 9.42
C MET A 250 -34.15 14.75 8.54
N LEU A 251 -33.41 14.15 7.61
CA LEU A 251 -33.92 13.10 6.73
C LEU A 251 -34.35 11.85 7.52
N SER A 252 -33.57 11.47 8.54
CA SER A 252 -33.93 10.39 9.48
C SER A 252 -35.25 10.67 10.20
N SER A 253 -35.43 11.90 10.69
CA SER A 253 -36.70 12.33 11.31
C SER A 253 -37.91 12.24 10.38
N GLN A 254 -37.67 12.27 9.06
CA GLN A 254 -38.69 12.12 8.01
C GLN A 254 -38.88 10.67 7.54
N GLY A 255 -38.25 9.69 8.21
CA GLY A 255 -38.34 8.27 7.89
C GLY A 255 -37.42 7.81 6.76
N ARG A 256 -36.42 8.61 6.37
CA ARG A 256 -35.38 8.18 5.41
C ARG A 256 -34.22 7.54 6.17
N ASN A 257 -34.03 6.24 5.96
CA ASN A 257 -33.01 5.46 6.66
C ASN A 257 -31.81 5.10 5.78
N GLU A 258 -31.74 5.63 4.56
CA GLU A 258 -30.63 5.42 3.63
C GLU A 258 -30.24 6.74 2.96
N ILE A 259 -28.93 7.04 2.94
CA ILE A 259 -28.40 8.28 2.36
C ILE A 259 -27.16 7.99 1.53
N ASN A 260 -27.18 8.39 0.26
CA ASN A 260 -25.97 8.47 -0.57
C ASN A 260 -25.21 9.74 -0.21
N MET A 261 -24.15 9.61 0.57
CA MET A 261 -23.33 10.75 0.95
C MET A 261 -22.54 11.31 -0.23
N THR A 262 -22.08 10.47 -1.15
CA THR A 262 -21.37 10.91 -2.36
C THR A 262 -22.25 11.81 -3.22
N ASP A 263 -23.48 11.39 -3.50
CA ASP A 263 -24.44 12.20 -4.25
C ASP A 263 -24.78 13.51 -3.54
N PHE A 264 -24.98 13.46 -2.22
CA PHE A 264 -25.21 14.67 -1.44
C PHE A 264 -24.04 15.64 -1.59
N LEU A 265 -22.82 15.18 -1.34
CA LEU A 265 -21.62 16.03 -1.43
C LEU A 265 -21.44 16.62 -2.83
N MET A 266 -21.74 15.86 -3.89
CA MET A 266 -21.56 16.33 -5.26
C MET A 266 -22.69 17.26 -5.75
N LYS A 267 -23.93 17.04 -5.30
CA LYS A 267 -25.12 17.72 -5.84
C LYS A 267 -25.64 18.85 -4.95
N ASN A 268 -25.60 18.71 -3.62
CA ASN A 268 -26.38 19.51 -2.66
C ASN A 268 -25.44 20.23 -1.67
N VAL A 269 -25.56 21.50 -1.29
CA VAL A 269 -26.82 22.19 -0.97
C VAL A 269 -26.75 23.71 -1.21
N ASN A 270 -27.55 24.18 -2.16
CA ASN A 270 -28.76 24.92 -1.81
C ASN A 270 -29.93 24.14 -2.39
N LEU A 271 -30.97 23.93 -1.58
CA LEU A 271 -32.35 23.59 -1.92
C LEU A 271 -32.70 23.62 -3.42
N ASP A 272 -33.09 22.47 -3.97
CA ASP A 272 -34.20 22.35 -4.93
C ASP A 272 -35.04 21.13 -4.51
#